data_AF-A0A3D4ZQC0-F1
#
_entry.id   AF-A0A3D4ZQC0-F1
#
_cell.length_a   1.000
_cell.length_b   1.000
_cell.length_c   1.000
_cell.angle_alpha   90.00
_cell.angle_beta   90.00
_cell.angle_gamma   90.00
#
_symmetry.space_group_name_H-M   'P 1'
#
loop_
_entity.id
_entity.type
_entity.pdbx_description
1 polymer ?
#
loop_
_entity_poly.entity_id
_entity_poly.type
_entity_poly.pdbx_seq_one_letter_code
_entity_poly.pdbx_strand_id
1 'polypeptide(L)' 'LTNITAKKILVQVFEKGKCIYDRPSLEEIRAYCKEQVDHLWDEVKRFENPHKFYVDLSPKLWEIKQRLLESHSRF' A
#
# COMPACT_ATOMS: atom_id res chain seq x y z
N LEU A 1 -10.73 -10.68 -14.95
CA LEU A 1 -10.68 -10.44 -13.48
C LEU A 1 -12.10 -10.37 -12.98
N THR A 2 -12.64 -11.44 -12.41
CA THR A 2 -14.07 -11.45 -12.01
C THR A 2 -14.30 -11.44 -10.51
N ASN A 3 -13.28 -11.60 -9.65
CA ASN A 3 -13.45 -11.64 -8.19
C ASN A 3 -12.29 -10.95 -7.43
N ILE A 4 -11.96 -9.69 -7.77
CA ILE A 4 -11.00 -8.89 -6.98
C ILE A 4 -11.57 -7.52 -6.67
N THR A 5 -11.21 -6.97 -5.51
CA THR A 5 -11.53 -5.58 -5.12
C THR A 5 -10.24 -4.81 -4.95
N ALA A 6 -10.08 -3.71 -5.70
CA ALA A 6 -8.94 -2.81 -5.57
C ALA A 6 -9.31 -1.63 -4.66
N LYS A 7 -8.53 -1.41 -3.59
CA LYS A 7 -8.72 -0.30 -2.65
C LYS A 7 -7.55 0.67 -2.74
N LYS A 8 -7.84 1.97 -2.89
CA LYS A 8 -6.81 3.02 -2.78
C LYS A 8 -6.39 3.17 -1.32
N ILE A 9 -5.12 2.89 -1.02
CA ILE A 9 -4.59 2.94 0.35
C ILE A 9 -4.29 4.38 0.79
N LEU A 10 -3.70 5.19 -0.09
CA LEU A 10 -3.37 6.57 0.22
C LEU A 10 -4.60 7.47 0.13
N VAL A 11 -4.97 8.07 1.26
CA VAL A 11 -6.03 9.07 1.40
C VAL A 11 -5.42 10.44 1.68
N GLN A 12 -6.11 11.49 1.23
CA GLN A 12 -5.65 12.86 1.42
C GLN A 12 -6.00 13.35 2.82
N VAL A 13 -4.99 13.73 3.59
CA VAL A 13 -5.18 14.22 4.98
C VAL A 13 -5.25 15.74 5.03
N PHE A 14 -4.44 16.40 4.21
CA PHE A 14 -4.38 17.86 4.12
C PHE A 14 -4.67 18.32 2.70
N GLU A 15 -5.40 19.42 2.59
CA GLU A 15 -5.60 20.15 1.34
C GLU A 15 -5.28 21.62 1.54
N LYS A 16 -4.30 22.14 0.80
CA LYS A 16 -3.90 23.56 0.83
C LYS A 16 -3.66 24.09 2.25
N GLY A 17 -2.98 23.30 3.08
CA GLY A 17 -2.65 23.65 4.47
C GLY A 17 -3.80 23.45 5.48
N LYS A 18 -4.98 23.00 5.05
CA LYS A 18 -6.10 22.66 5.94
C LYS A 18 -6.19 21.15 6.13
N CYS A 19 -6.36 20.70 7.37
CA CYS A 19 -6.68 19.29 7.64
C CYS A 19 -8.11 19.03 7.19
N ILE A 20 -8.30 18.10 6.25
CA ILE A 20 -9.61 17.70 5.71
C ILE A 20 -10.01 16.29 6.15
N TYR A 21 -9.16 15.64 6.96
CA TYR A 21 -9.37 14.28 7.42
C TYR A 21 -9.96 14.24 8.81
N ASP A 22 -11.05 13.49 8.94
CA ASP A 22 -11.66 13.21 10.22
C ASP A 22 -10.81 12.20 10.97
N ARG A 23 -10.26 12.62 12.11
CA ARG A 23 -9.40 11.77 12.93
C ARG A 23 -10.26 10.70 13.61
N PRO A 24 -10.05 9.41 13.32
CA PRO A 24 -10.76 8.35 14.02
C PRO A 24 -10.35 8.29 15.50
N SER A 25 -11.25 7.77 16.31
CA SER A 25 -10.99 7.39 17.70
C SER A 25 -9.94 6.28 17.80
N LEU A 26 -9.39 6.09 19.00
CA LEU A 26 -8.42 5.03 19.24
C LEU A 26 -9.03 3.64 19.04
N GLU A 27 -10.30 3.49 19.44
CA GLU A 27 -11.09 2.27 19.31
C GLU A 27 -11.29 1.91 17.83
N GLU A 28 -11.65 2.89 17.00
CA GLU A 28 -11.80 2.72 15.55
C GLU A 28 -10.47 2.35 14.89
N ILE A 29 -9.37 2.99 15.28
CA ILE A 29 -8.03 2.65 14.77
C ILE A 29 -7.68 1.20 15.13
N ARG A 30 -7.92 0.79 16.37
CA ARG A 30 -7.64 -0.58 16.83
C ARG A 30 -8.47 -1.61 16.08
N ALA A 31 -9.77 -1.35 15.91
CA ALA A 31 -10.68 -2.22 15.18
C ALA A 31 -10.24 -2.36 13.71
N TYR A 32 -9.94 -1.23 13.07
CA TYR A 32 -9.44 -1.20 11.69
C TYR A 32 -8.15 -2.00 11.52
N CYS A 33 -7.15 -1.80 12.41
CA CYS A 33 -5.90 -2.55 12.35
C CYS A 33 -6.13 -4.06 12.46
N LYS A 34 -7.01 -4.49 13.37
CA LYS A 34 -7.35 -5.92 13.52
C LYS A 34 -7.97 -6.48 12.23
N GLU A 35 -8.98 -5.80 11.70
CA GLU A 35 -9.66 -6.18 10.46
C GLU A 35 -8.68 -6.27 9.27
N GLN A 36 -7.77 -5.30 9.12
CA GLN A 36 -6.81 -5.31 8.02
C GLN A 36 -5.79 -6.47 8.14
N VAL A 37 -5.37 -6.81 9.36
CA VAL A 37 -4.49 -7.97 9.59
C VAL A 37 -5.22 -9.29 9.27
N ASP A 38 -6.52 -9.36 9.55
CA ASP A 38 -7.33 -10.55 9.25
C ASP A 38 -7.46 -10.81 7.74
N HIS A 39 -7.28 -9.79 6.88
CA HIS A 39 -7.23 -9.96 5.43
C HIS A 39 -5.91 -10.54 4.89
N LEU A 40 -4.85 -10.60 5.70
CA LEU A 40 -3.57 -11.15 5.30
C LEU A 40 -3.57 -12.68 5.41
N TRP A 41 -2.93 -13.34 4.45
CA TRP A 41 -2.70 -14.79 4.49
C TRP A 41 -1.85 -15.18 5.71
N ASP A 42 -2.16 -16.32 6.31
CA ASP A 42 -1.49 -16.81 7.52
C ASP A 42 0.02 -16.98 7.32
N GLU A 43 0.45 -17.33 6.11
CA GLU A 43 1.85 -17.50 5.76
C GLU A 43 2.66 -16.21 5.89
N VAL A 44 2.04 -15.06 5.61
CA VAL A 44 2.65 -13.73 5.73
C VAL A 44 2.70 -13.29 7.20
N LYS A 45 1.77 -13.78 8.03
CA LYS A 45 1.66 -13.44 9.46
C LYS A 45 2.57 -14.26 10.38
N ARG A 46 3.30 -15.26 9.86
CA ARG A 46 4.21 -16.10 10.66
C ARG A 46 5.33 -15.27 11.30
N PHE A 47 5.64 -15.55 12.58
CA PHE A 47 6.76 -14.92 13.27
C PHE A 47 8.11 -15.43 12.78
N GLU A 48 8.19 -16.71 12.40
CA GLU A 48 9.39 -17.34 11.86
C GLU A 48 9.23 -17.60 10.36
N ASN A 49 10.22 -17.18 9.58
CA ASN A 49 10.25 -17.35 8.12
C ASN A 49 8.94 -16.95 7.41
N PRO A 50 8.45 -15.70 7.58
CA PRO A 50 7.22 -15.25 6.92
C PRO A 50 7.34 -15.28 5.40
N HIS A 51 6.24 -15.60 4.74
CA HIS A 51 6.16 -15.48 3.29
C HIS A 51 6.22 -14.00 2.88
N LYS A 52 6.91 -13.71 1.77
CA LYS A 52 7.07 -12.34 1.29
C LYS A 52 5.74 -11.83 0.75
N PHE A 53 5.35 -10.64 1.19
CA PHE A 53 4.23 -9.90 0.62
C PHE A 53 4.72 -9.15 -0.63
N TYR A 54 4.08 -9.37 -1.76
CA TYR A 54 4.49 -8.76 -3.03
C TYR A 54 3.98 -7.33 -3.16
N VAL A 55 4.87 -6.43 -3.58
CA VAL A 55 4.54 -5.04 -3.93
C VAL A 55 5.03 -4.82 -5.34
N ASP A 56 4.09 -4.82 -6.28
CA ASP A 56 4.38 -4.72 -7.71
C ASP A 56 4.16 -3.31 -8.25
N LEU A 57 4.84 -3.03 -9.36
CA LEU A 57 4.63 -1.81 -10.13
C LEU A 57 3.60 -2.08 -11.23
N SER A 58 2.72 -1.10 -11.47
CA SER A 58 1.95 -1.12 -12.71
C SER A 58 2.91 -1.07 -13.90
N PRO A 59 2.54 -1.66 -15.06
CA PRO A 59 3.40 -1.65 -16.25
C PRO A 59 3.91 -0.25 -16.61
N LYS A 60 3.02 0.74 -16.59
CA LYS A 60 3.35 2.16 -16.84
C LYS A 60 4.39 2.71 -15.86
N LEU A 61 4.27 2.41 -14.57
CA LEU A 61 5.23 2.90 -13.57
C LEU A 61 6.59 2.21 -13.72
N TRP A 62 6.58 0.92 -14.04
CA TRP A 62 7.80 0.17 -14.32
C TRP A 62 8.54 0.73 -15.53
N GLU A 63 7.83 1.02 -16.64
CA GLU A 63 8.42 1.65 -17.83
C GLU A 63 9.04 3.02 -17.52
N ILE A 64 8.35 3.84 -16.73
CA ILE A 64 8.89 5.13 -16.27
C ILE A 64 10.19 4.92 -15.50
N LYS A 65 10.23 3.93 -14.59
CA LYS A 65 11.44 3.60 -13.83
C LYS A 65 12.58 3.18 -14.76
N GLN A 66 12.35 2.29 -15.71
CA GLN A 66 13.40 1.82 -16.64
C GLN A 66 13.95 2.97 -17.48
N ARG A 67 13.07 3.78 -18.08
CA ARG A 67 13.47 4.95 -18.87
C ARG A 67 14.31 5.94 -18.08
N LEU A 68 13.98 6.17 -16.80
CA LEU A 68 14.77 7.05 -15.93
C LEU A 68 16.14 6.44 -15.62
N LEU A 69 16.21 5.14 -15.37
CA LEU A 69 17.48 4.44 -15.16
C LEU A 69 18.35 4.49 -16.42
N GLU A 70 17.80 4.19 -17.60
CA GLU A 70 18.53 4.24 -18.87
C GLU A 70 19.07 5.65 -19.17
N SER A 71 18.24 6.69 -18.99
CA SER A 71 18.64 8.08 -19.27
C SER A 71 19.70 8.64 -18.31
N HIS A 72 19.86 8.07 -17.12
CA HIS A 72 20.79 8.57 -16.09
C HIS A 72 21.89 7.57 -15.72
N SER A 73 21.91 6.38 -16.32
CA SER A 73 23.01 5.43 -16.18
C SER A 73 24.14 5.89 -17.10
N ARG A 74 25.03 6.73 -16.55
CA ARG A 74 26.33 7.04 -17.18
C ARG A 74 27.20 5.78 -17.16
N PHE A 75 27.19 5.06 -18.27
CA PHE A 75 28.33 4.32 -18.78
C PHE A 75 28.54 4.73 -20.23
#